data_AF-S3UYP9-F1
#
_entry.id   AF-S3UYP9-F1
#
_cell.length_a   1.000
_cell.length_b   1.000
_cell.length_c   1.000
_cell.angle_alpha   90.00
_cell.angle_beta   90.00
_cell.angle_gamma   90.00
#
_symmetry.space_group_name_H-M   'P 1'
#
loop_
_entity.id
_entity.type
_entity.pdbx_description
1 polymer ?
#
loop_
_entity_poly.entity_id
_entity_poly.type
_entity_poly.pdbx_seq_one_letter_code
_entity_poly.pdbx_strand_id
1 'polypeptide(L)'
;MKLFTFSVHVLFGGIFLLFGLSKFYPFMPIPPMNPQAANFIAALIGTGYLWYLIGAIETIAGLMVILRRKVPLALLILAPIITNIVFYLLILQRGIGFLPIAMSIFLVFSEGYLIYLYRNSYKSIIFEPEKS
;
A
#
# COMPACT_ATOMS: atom_id res chain seq x y z
N MET A 1 -6.51 23.06 4.34
CA MET A 1 -5.55 21.97 4.64
C MET A 1 -6.19 20.74 5.27
N LYS A 2 -7.02 20.85 6.32
CA LYS A 2 -7.63 19.68 6.99
C LYS A 2 -8.46 18.76 6.07
N LEU A 3 -9.25 19.34 5.16
CA LEU A 3 -10.07 18.56 4.20
C LEU A 3 -9.20 17.78 3.21
N PHE A 4 -8.15 18.39 2.68
CA PHE A 4 -7.21 17.73 1.77
C PHE A 4 -6.52 16.53 2.44
N THR A 5 -5.98 16.73 3.66
CA THR A 5 -5.36 15.64 4.41
C THR A 5 -6.35 14.51 4.71
N PHE A 6 -7.60 14.83 5.01
CA PHE A 6 -8.66 13.83 5.19
C PHE A 6 -8.89 13.03 3.90
N SER A 7 -9.02 13.70 2.76
CA SER A 7 -9.17 13.04 1.46
C SER A 7 -8.01 12.11 1.15
N VAL A 8 -6.76 12.49 1.45
CA VAL A 8 -5.60 11.61 1.24
C VAL A 8 -5.70 10.35 2.11
N HIS A 9 -6.08 10.45 3.38
CA HIS A 9 -6.24 9.26 4.24
C HIS A 9 -7.34 8.33 3.72
N VAL A 10 -8.48 8.89 3.31
CA VAL A 10 -9.61 8.11 2.81
C VAL A 10 -9.28 7.43 1.49
N LEU A 11 -8.67 8.15 0.54
CA LEU A 11 -8.31 7.61 -0.77
C LEU A 11 -7.19 6.56 -0.65
N PHE A 12 -6.08 6.90 0.02
CA PHE A 12 -4.94 6.00 0.18
C PHE A 12 -5.33 4.76 0.98
N GLY A 13 -5.93 4.95 2.17
CA GLY A 13 -6.36 3.82 3.00
C GLY A 13 -7.51 3.02 2.38
N GLY A 14 -8.41 3.67 1.64
CA GLY A 14 -9.50 3.02 0.91
C GLY A 14 -9.00 2.08 -0.17
N ILE A 15 -7.96 2.45 -0.92
CA ILE A 15 -7.33 1.56 -1.91
C ILE A 15 -6.80 0.30 -1.22
N PHE A 16 -6.00 0.42 -0.16
CA PHE A 16 -5.50 -0.78 0.55
C PHE A 16 -6.61 -1.61 1.19
N LEU A 17 -7.66 -0.97 1.70
CA LEU A 17 -8.80 -1.68 2.27
C LEU A 17 -9.51 -2.51 1.20
N LEU A 18 -9.81 -1.91 0.04
CA LEU A 18 -10.50 -2.58 -1.06
C LEU A 18 -9.63 -3.67 -1.70
N PHE A 19 -8.37 -3.37 -2.03
CA PHE A 19 -7.45 -4.35 -2.63
C PHE A 19 -7.00 -5.44 -1.66
N GLY A 20 -6.96 -5.16 -0.36
CA GLY A 20 -6.72 -6.18 0.67
C GLY A 20 -7.91 -7.12 0.80
N LEU A 21 -9.14 -6.58 0.89
CA LEU A 21 -10.36 -7.38 0.95
C LEU A 21 -10.56 -8.20 -0.32
N SER A 22 -10.16 -7.68 -1.49
CA SER A 22 -10.31 -8.39 -2.76
C SER A 22 -9.45 -9.65 -2.85
N LYS A 23 -8.40 -9.78 -2.02
CA LYS A 23 -7.57 -11.00 -1.94
C LYS A 23 -8.29 -12.15 -1.24
N PHE A 24 -9.27 -11.85 -0.38
CA PHE A 24 -10.13 -12.85 0.27
C PHE A 24 -11.39 -13.14 -0.55
N TYR A 25 -12.01 -12.09 -1.08
CA TYR A 25 -13.24 -12.18 -1.86
C TYR A 25 -13.04 -11.48 -3.20
N PRO A 26 -13.05 -12.19 -4.34
CA PRO A 26 -12.87 -11.56 -5.64
C PRO A 26 -14.16 -10.81 -6.06
N PHE A 27 -14.27 -9.54 -5.66
CA PHE A 27 -15.39 -8.66 -6.03
C PHE A 27 -15.04 -7.61 -7.08
N MET A 28 -13.76 -7.53 -7.49
CA MET A 28 -13.29 -6.60 -8.51
C MET A 28 -12.86 -7.34 -9.78
N PRO A 29 -13.08 -6.76 -10.97
CA PRO A 29 -12.56 -7.32 -12.21
C PRO A 29 -11.02 -7.33 -12.16
N ILE A 30 -10.44 -8.43 -12.64
CA ILE A 30 -8.99 -8.57 -12.74
C ILE A 30 -8.51 -7.64 -13.86
N PRO A 31 -7.60 -6.68 -13.58
CA PRO A 31 -7.07 -5.81 -14.62
C PRO A 31 -6.26 -6.63 -15.63
N PRO A 32 -6.08 -6.13 -16.87
CA PRO A 32 -5.21 -6.76 -17.84
C PRO A 32 -3.79 -6.88 -17.28
N MET A 33 -3.17 -8.05 -17.44
CA MET A 33 -1.84 -8.36 -16.89
C MET A 33 -0.94 -8.98 -17.94
N ASN A 34 0.34 -8.59 -17.94
CA ASN A 34 1.37 -9.28 -18.71
C ASN A 34 1.59 -10.70 -18.19
N PRO A 35 2.05 -11.64 -19.04
CA PRO A 35 2.27 -13.03 -18.65
C PRO A 35 3.19 -13.21 -17.42
N GLN A 36 4.30 -12.47 -17.36
CA GLN A 36 5.24 -12.56 -16.23
C GLN A 36 4.61 -12.12 -14.90
N ALA A 37 3.76 -11.11 -14.96
CA ALA A 37 3.08 -10.59 -13.78
C ALA A 37 1.97 -11.54 -13.31
N ALA A 38 1.23 -12.14 -14.26
CA ALA A 38 0.26 -13.18 -13.97
C ALA A 38 0.92 -14.39 -13.29
N ASN A 39 2.10 -14.82 -13.77
CA ASN A 39 2.87 -15.91 -13.15
C ASN A 39 3.31 -15.57 -11.72
N PHE A 40 3.72 -14.33 -11.46
CA PHE A 40 4.07 -13.90 -10.10
C PHE A 40 2.86 -13.98 -9.15
N ILE A 41 1.70 -13.45 -9.55
CA ILE A 41 0.48 -13.53 -8.75
C ILE A 41 0.03 -14.99 -8.55
N ALA A 42 0.09 -15.81 -9.60
CA ALA A 42 -0.24 -17.23 -9.51
C ALA A 42 0.68 -17.96 -8.51
N ALA A 43 1.97 -17.62 -8.47
CA ALA A 43 2.90 -18.18 -7.47
C ALA A 43 2.54 -17.75 -6.05
N LEU A 44 2.18 -16.47 -5.82
CA LEU A 44 1.76 -15.99 -4.51
C LEU A 44 0.51 -16.73 -4.00
N ILE A 45 -0.48 -16.92 -4.87
CA ILE A 45 -1.70 -17.68 -4.57
C ILE A 45 -1.37 -19.16 -4.33
N GLY A 46 -0.57 -19.76 -5.21
CA GLY A 46 -0.20 -21.18 -5.16
C GLY A 46 0.62 -21.57 -3.92
N THR A 47 1.32 -20.63 -3.30
CA THR A 47 2.03 -20.87 -2.02
C THR A 47 1.12 -20.96 -0.80
N GLY A 48 -0.16 -20.56 -0.92
CA GLY A 48 -1.21 -20.80 0.07
C GLY A 48 -1.24 -19.87 1.28
N TYR A 49 -0.16 -19.18 1.64
CA TYR A 49 -0.15 -18.28 2.80
C TYR A 49 0.10 -16.81 2.45
N LEU A 50 1.00 -16.53 1.51
CA LEU A 50 1.52 -15.19 1.30
C LEU A 50 0.48 -14.23 0.73
N TRP A 51 -0.35 -14.70 -0.20
CA TRP A 51 -1.44 -13.92 -0.78
C TRP A 51 -2.42 -13.40 0.29
N TYR A 52 -2.87 -14.28 1.18
CA TYR A 52 -3.81 -13.94 2.24
C TYR A 52 -3.16 -13.14 3.37
N LEU A 53 -1.89 -13.40 3.67
CA LEU A 53 -1.12 -12.61 4.63
C LEU A 53 -0.99 -11.15 4.20
N ILE A 54 -0.60 -10.91 2.93
CA ILE A 54 -0.52 -9.56 2.35
C ILE A 54 -1.91 -8.91 2.40
N GLY A 55 -2.96 -9.63 2.00
CA GLY A 55 -4.34 -9.14 2.07
C GLY A 55 -4.75 -8.70 3.48
N ALA A 56 -4.46 -9.50 4.50
CA ALA A 56 -4.77 -9.17 5.89
C ALA A 56 -4.05 -7.88 6.33
N ILE A 57 -2.76 -7.78 6.02
CA ILE A 57 -1.93 -6.62 6.38
C ILE A 57 -2.45 -5.35 5.69
N GLU A 58 -2.72 -5.42 4.38
CA GLU A 58 -3.28 -4.28 3.63
C GLU A 58 -4.65 -3.85 4.15
N THR A 59 -5.55 -4.80 4.45
CA THR A 59 -6.87 -4.51 5.01
C THR A 59 -6.76 -3.82 6.36
N ILE A 60 -5.94 -4.35 7.28
CA ILE A 60 -5.78 -3.78 8.62
C ILE A 60 -5.11 -2.41 8.55
N ALA A 61 -4.03 -2.28 7.79
CA ALA A 61 -3.32 -1.01 7.65
C ALA A 61 -4.16 0.05 6.92
N GLY A 62 -4.87 -0.32 5.86
CA GLY A 62 -5.81 0.55 5.16
C GLY A 62 -6.91 1.08 6.07
N LEU A 63 -7.50 0.21 6.91
CA LEU A 63 -8.47 0.61 7.92
C LEU A 63 -7.88 1.57 8.96
N MET A 64 -6.67 1.29 9.45
CA MET A 64 -5.96 2.18 10.38
C MET A 64 -5.71 3.57 9.80
N VAL A 65 -5.34 3.65 8.52
CA VAL A 65 -5.18 4.93 7.81
C VAL A 65 -6.51 5.67 7.69
N ILE A 66 -7.59 5.01 7.26
CA ILE A 66 -8.92 5.63 7.12
C ILE A 66 -9.43 6.17 8.46
N LEU A 67 -9.30 5.37 9.52
CA LEU A 67 -9.68 5.76 10.89
C LEU A 67 -8.73 6.79 11.50
N ARG A 68 -7.63 7.11 10.81
CA ARG A 68 -6.55 8.01 11.27
C ARG A 68 -5.96 7.58 12.62
N ARG A 69 -5.97 6.26 12.90
CA ARG A 69 -5.47 5.66 14.15
C ARG A 69 -4.17 4.95 13.90
N LYS A 70 -3.13 5.28 14.68
CA LYS A 70 -1.78 4.70 14.56
C LYS A 70 -1.25 4.73 13.11
N VAL A 71 -1.54 5.82 12.39
CA VAL A 71 -1.12 6.02 10.99
C VAL A 71 0.37 5.79 10.77
N PRO A 72 1.30 6.27 11.64
CA PRO A 72 2.73 6.02 11.43
C PRO A 72 3.11 4.53 11.40
N LEU A 73 2.47 3.71 12.23
CA LEU A 73 2.69 2.26 12.25
C LEU A 73 2.13 1.61 10.97
N ALA A 74 0.93 2.03 10.55
CA ALA A 74 0.30 1.50 9.34
C ALA A 74 1.16 1.80 8.10
N LEU A 75 1.68 3.02 7.97
CA LEU A 75 2.59 3.41 6.89
C LEU A 75 3.88 2.60 6.91
N LEU A 76 4.48 2.38 8.09
CA LEU A 76 5.72 1.61 8.21
C LEU A 76 5.54 0.15 7.77
N ILE A 77 4.40 -0.45 8.09
CA ILE A 77 4.05 -1.81 7.66
C ILE A 77 3.73 -1.84 6.14
N LEU A 78 3.07 -0.81 5.61
CA LEU A 78 2.74 -0.70 4.19
C LEU A 78 3.96 -0.41 3.30
N ALA A 79 4.98 0.29 3.80
CA ALA A 79 6.16 0.67 3.02
C ALA A 79 6.82 -0.45 2.20
N PRO A 80 7.15 -1.64 2.77
CA PRO A 80 7.70 -2.73 1.97
C PRO A 80 6.70 -3.30 0.95
N ILE A 81 5.40 -3.30 1.29
CA ILE A 81 4.34 -3.79 0.40
C ILE A 81 4.17 -2.84 -0.78
N ILE A 82 4.12 -1.53 -0.52
CA ILE A 82 4.02 -0.47 -1.53
C ILE A 82 5.24 -0.52 -2.44
N THR A 83 6.43 -0.66 -1.87
CA THR A 83 7.66 -0.81 -2.64
C THR A 83 7.56 -1.99 -3.60
N ASN A 84 7.11 -3.16 -3.11
CA ASN A 84 6.91 -4.33 -3.97
C ASN A 84 5.85 -4.08 -5.06
N ILE A 85 4.71 -3.47 -4.73
CA ILE A 85 3.65 -3.13 -5.68
C ILE A 85 4.16 -2.20 -6.77
N VAL A 86 4.92 -1.16 -6.41
CA VAL A 86 5.50 -0.21 -7.37
C VAL A 86 6.47 -0.91 -8.31
N PHE A 87 7.36 -1.77 -7.80
CA PHE A 87 8.24 -2.56 -8.66
C PHE A 87 7.47 -3.53 -9.55
N TYR A 88 6.45 -4.20 -9.02
CA TYR A 88 5.55 -5.06 -9.79
C TYR A 88 4.90 -4.29 -10.94
N LEU A 89 4.39 -3.07 -10.69
CA LEU A 89 3.73 -2.24 -11.68
C LEU A 89 4.71 -1.70 -12.75
N LEU A 90 5.90 -1.28 -12.35
CA LEU A 90 6.87 -0.64 -13.26
C LEU A 90 7.72 -1.62 -14.06
N ILE A 91 7.96 -2.82 -13.51
CA ILE A 91 8.79 -3.86 -14.13
C ILE A 91 7.91 -4.89 -14.83
N LEU A 92 6.98 -5.54 -14.11
CA LEU A 92 6.23 -6.68 -14.65
C LEU A 92 5.00 -6.26 -15.48
N GLN A 93 4.41 -5.10 -15.20
CA GLN A 93 3.24 -4.56 -15.92
C GLN A 93 3.60 -3.51 -16.97
N ARG A 94 4.87 -3.44 -17.39
CA ARG A 94 5.33 -2.48 -18.41
C ARG A 94 4.58 -2.70 -19.73
N GLY A 95 4.14 -1.60 -20.36
CA GLY A 95 3.52 -1.62 -21.69
C GLY A 95 2.01 -1.86 -21.72
N ILE A 96 1.36 -2.09 -20.57
CA ILE A 96 -0.10 -2.32 -20.47
C ILE A 96 -0.90 -1.00 -20.56
N GLY A 97 -0.25 0.15 -20.38
CA GLY A 97 -0.85 1.47 -20.51
C GLY A 97 -0.36 2.45 -19.44
N PHE A 98 -1.06 3.57 -19.29
CA PHE A 98 -0.69 4.62 -18.32
C PHE A 98 -1.05 4.25 -16.87
N LEU A 99 -1.98 3.30 -16.68
CA LEU A 99 -2.59 3.02 -15.39
C LEU A 99 -1.60 2.49 -14.33
N PRO A 100 -0.66 1.56 -14.64
CA PRO A 100 0.36 1.13 -13.67
C PRO A 100 1.28 2.27 -13.21
N ILE A 101 1.61 3.19 -14.11
CA ILE A 101 2.45 4.36 -13.81
C ILE A 101 1.68 5.33 -12.91
N ALA A 102 0.43 5.65 -13.24
CA ALA A 102 -0.42 6.54 -12.46
C ALA A 102 -0.64 6.01 -11.03
N MET A 103 -0.90 4.70 -10.89
CA MET A 103 -1.02 4.05 -9.58
C MET A 103 0.29 4.12 -8.80
N SER A 104 1.43 3.84 -9.44
CA SER A 104 2.73 3.91 -8.77
C SER A 104 3.04 5.30 -8.23
N ILE A 105 2.77 6.34 -9.04
CA ILE A 105 2.91 7.74 -8.62
C ILE A 105 1.96 8.03 -7.45
N PHE A 106 0.67 7.69 -7.57
CA PHE A 106 -0.30 7.92 -6.51
C PHE A 106 0.14 7.31 -5.17
N LEU A 107 0.61 6.06 -5.19
CA LEU A 107 1.05 5.35 -3.98
C LEU A 107 2.26 6.03 -3.34
N VAL A 108 3.32 6.28 -4.10
CA VAL A 108 4.56 6.89 -3.59
C VAL A 108 4.32 8.30 -3.07
N PHE A 109 3.55 9.12 -3.80
CA PHE A 109 3.27 10.49 -3.38
C PHE A 109 2.37 10.53 -2.14
N SER A 110 1.35 9.68 -2.08
CA SER A 110 0.43 9.63 -0.92
C SER A 110 1.15 9.13 0.33
N GLU A 111 1.93 8.04 0.21
CA GLU A 111 2.73 7.52 1.30
C GLU A 111 3.76 8.55 1.77
N GLY A 112 4.54 9.12 0.84
CA GLY A 112 5.56 10.13 1.17
C GLY A 112 4.95 11.38 1.81
N TYR A 113 3.80 11.84 1.33
CA TYR A 113 3.08 12.96 1.93
C TYR A 113 2.61 12.65 3.36
N LEU A 114 2.04 11.46 3.60
CA LEU A 114 1.61 11.05 4.94
C LEU A 114 2.82 10.86 5.87
N ILE A 115 3.91 10.26 5.41
CA ILE A 115 5.16 10.17 6.19
C ILE A 115 5.66 11.57 6.54
N TYR A 116 5.65 12.52 5.59
CA TYR A 116 6.07 13.90 5.84
C TYR A 116 5.20 14.62 6.89
N LEU A 117 3.88 14.39 6.86
CA LEU A 117 2.96 14.93 7.87
C LEU A 117 3.22 14.33 9.26
N TYR A 118 3.49 13.02 9.33
CA TYR A 118 3.71 12.30 10.57
C TYR A 118 5.20 12.21 10.97
N ARG A 119 6.10 12.95 10.30
CA ARG A 119 7.58 12.87 10.45
C ARG A 119 8.07 12.93 11.90
N ASN A 120 7.40 13.72 12.74
CA ASN A 120 7.77 13.87 14.15
C ASN A 120 7.58 12.57 14.94
N SER A 121 6.64 11.71 14.53
CA SER A 121 6.40 10.40 15.15
C SER A 121 7.56 9.44 14.91
N TYR A 122 8.20 9.54 13.74
CA TYR A 122 9.34 8.69 13.38
C TYR A 122 10.65 9.10 14.03
N LYS A 123 10.73 10.32 14.61
CA LYS A 123 11.94 10.76 15.31
C LYS A 123 12.32 9.82 16.45
N SER A 124 11.34 9.28 17.17
CA SER A 124 11.57 8.31 18.25
C SER A 124 12.06 6.92 17.77
N ILE A 125 11.86 6.61 16.49
CA ILE A 125 12.30 5.34 15.88
C ILE A 125 13.71 5.51 15.27
N ILE A 126 14.00 6.69 14.72
CA ILE A 126 15.25 6.99 14.02
C ILE A 126 16.33 7.51 14.97
N PHE A 127 15.94 8.29 15.98
CA PHE A 127 16.86 8.87 16.96
C PHE A 127 16.62 8.19 18.31
N GLU A 128 17.70 7.66 18.88
CA GLU A 128 17.71 7.11 20.23
C GLU A 128 17.35 8.23 21.23
N PRO A 129 16.53 7.99 22.25
CA PRO A 129 16.26 9.00 23.25
C PRO A 129 17.57 9.39 23.92
N GLU A 130 17.96 10.66 23.85
CA GLU A 130 19.03 11.19 24.70
C GLU A 130 18.65 10.85 26.14
N LYS A 131 19.42 9.95 26.77
CA LYS A 131 19.32 9.68 28.19
C LYS A 131 19.71 10.98 28.91
N SER A 132 18.72 11.73 29.38
CA SER A 132 18.88 12.78 30.39
C SER A 132 19.09 12.16 31.76
#